data_AF-A0A9N9GNW2-F1
#
_entry.id   AF-A0A9N9GNW2-F1
#
_cell.length_a   1.000
_cell.length_b   1.000
_cell.length_c   1.000
_cell.angle_alpha   90.00
_cell.angle_beta   90.00
_cell.angle_gamma   90.00
#
_symmetry.space_group_name_H-M   'P 1'
#
loop_
_entity.id
_entity.type
_entity.pdbx_description
1 polymer ?
#
loop_
_entity_poly.entity_id
_entity_poly.type
_entity_poly.pdbx_seq_one_letter_code
_entity_poly.pdbx_strand_id
1 'polypeptide(L)'
;MEAKQAEAPPELLNVAKYLRSTSKNRQGILNGKRVDYFKGKSAIKALQKESYKKLKNVPKITNDAEASRVLGDVLAHAFYLRVERVGSESGARNKPLSVTSVQQWNDDQYYAWFYEGSQLMNYLGGLGLIGIVFAAVLFPLWPPILRDIVWYISVAILCLFGVFMILAVVRLVLFIVTMIIVPPGIWLFPNLFADVGPIEIEDGDDEDIYDDEKKDN
;
A
#
# COMPACT_ATOMS: atom_id res chain seq x y z
N MET A 1 21.68 8.77 13.83
CA MET A 1 21.27 7.80 12.79
C MET A 1 21.05 8.51 11.47
N GLU A 2 20.28 9.61 11.46
CA GLU A 2 19.98 10.38 10.25
C GLU A 2 21.22 10.86 9.48
N ALA A 3 22.29 11.31 10.15
CA ALA A 3 23.54 11.68 9.48
C ALA A 3 24.15 10.52 8.67
N LYS A 4 24.14 9.30 9.21
CA LYS A 4 24.64 8.10 8.50
C LYS A 4 23.74 7.68 7.35
N GLN A 5 22.44 7.97 7.44
CA GLN A 5 21.49 7.69 6.37
C GLN A 5 21.64 8.70 5.21
N ALA A 6 21.99 9.96 5.52
CA ALA A 6 22.20 11.00 4.52
C ALA A 6 23.46 10.77 3.68
N GLU A 7 24.48 10.12 4.25
CA GLU A 7 25.73 9.74 3.56
C GLU A 7 25.55 8.51 2.65
N ALA A 8 24.40 7.83 2.70
CA ALA A 8 24.20 6.59 1.98
C ALA A 8 24.15 6.82 0.45
N PRO A 9 24.84 5.97 -0.34
CA PRO A 9 24.74 6.02 -1.78
C PRO A 9 23.29 5.77 -2.22
N PRO A 10 22.86 6.42 -3.32
CA PRO A 10 21.46 6.39 -3.76
C PRO A 10 20.97 4.97 -4.09
N GLU A 11 21.89 4.07 -4.47
CA GLU A 11 21.59 2.66 -4.74
C GLU A 11 21.11 1.93 -3.48
N LEU A 12 21.83 2.06 -2.37
CA LEU A 12 21.47 1.42 -1.09
C LEU A 12 20.18 2.02 -0.50
N LEU A 13 19.96 3.31 -0.72
CA LEU A 13 18.72 3.98 -0.34
C LEU A 13 17.51 3.41 -1.12
N ASN A 14 17.66 3.13 -2.42
CA ASN A 14 16.62 2.50 -3.21
C ASN A 14 16.34 1.06 -2.76
N VAL A 15 17.37 0.31 -2.40
CA VAL A 15 17.23 -1.02 -1.79
C VAL A 15 16.44 -0.95 -0.48
N ALA A 16 16.78 -0.01 0.41
CA ALA A 16 16.07 0.19 1.67
C ALA A 16 14.59 0.58 1.46
N LYS A 17 14.30 1.48 0.52
CA LYS A 17 12.93 1.86 0.14
C LYS A 17 12.12 0.66 -0.33
N TYR A 18 12.65 -0.13 -1.26
CA TYR A 18 12.00 -1.32 -1.78
C TYR A 18 11.77 -2.38 -0.71
N LEU A 19 12.80 -2.66 0.10
CA LEU A 19 12.69 -3.61 1.20
C LEU A 19 11.60 -3.20 2.20
N ARG A 20 11.47 -1.89 2.47
CA ARG A 20 10.43 -1.41 3.39
C ARG A 20 9.02 -1.67 2.86
N SER A 21 8.78 -1.50 1.56
CA SER A 21 7.46 -1.75 0.97
C SER A 21 7.15 -3.23 0.76
N THR A 22 8.17 -4.06 0.50
CA THR A 22 7.96 -5.42 -0.02
C THR A 22 8.27 -6.52 1.00
N SER A 23 9.06 -6.24 2.03
CA SER A 23 9.36 -7.23 3.08
C SER A 23 8.17 -7.42 4.03
N LYS A 24 8.08 -8.61 4.65
CA LYS A 24 7.02 -8.93 5.60
C LYS A 24 7.29 -8.25 6.95
N ASN A 25 6.83 -7.01 7.07
CA ASN A 25 6.93 -6.22 8.29
C ASN A 25 5.93 -6.70 9.34
N ARG A 26 6.36 -6.67 10.60
CA ARG A 26 5.54 -6.92 11.80
C ARG A 26 5.70 -5.73 12.74
N GLN A 27 4.72 -5.48 13.60
CA GLN A 27 4.79 -4.40 14.58
C GLN A 27 5.35 -4.90 15.92
N GLY A 28 6.30 -4.16 16.46
CA GLY A 28 6.87 -4.36 17.78
C GLY A 28 6.95 -3.06 18.57
N ILE A 29 7.37 -3.14 19.82
CA ILE A 29 7.56 -1.97 20.69
C ILE A 29 9.04 -1.88 21.02
N LEU A 30 9.67 -0.76 20.64
CA LEU A 30 11.05 -0.46 20.96
C LEU A 30 11.09 0.85 21.75
N ASN A 31 11.64 0.81 22.97
CA ASN A 31 11.72 1.97 23.86
C ASN A 31 10.36 2.70 24.03
N GLY A 32 9.26 1.94 24.09
CA GLY A 32 7.89 2.48 24.19
C GLY A 32 7.27 2.99 22.88
N LYS A 33 8.03 3.13 21.79
CA LYS A 33 7.50 3.49 20.46
C LYS A 33 7.14 2.23 19.67
N ARG A 34 6.04 2.26 18.91
CA ARG A 34 5.73 1.21 17.94
C ARG A 34 6.65 1.33 16.74
N VAL A 35 7.32 0.23 16.39
CA VAL A 35 8.28 0.18 15.29
C VAL A 35 8.01 -1.06 14.45
N ASP A 36 8.09 -0.90 13.14
CA ASP A 36 8.01 -2.00 12.19
C ASP A 36 9.34 -2.75 12.14
N TYR A 37 9.29 -4.07 12.14
CA TYR A 37 10.48 -4.91 12.09
C TYR A 37 10.24 -6.13 11.19
N PHE A 38 11.31 -6.66 10.61
CA PHE A 38 11.31 -7.80 9.71
C PHE A 38 12.33 -8.87 10.14
N LYS A 39 12.25 -10.06 9.54
CA LYS A 39 13.23 -11.13 9.72
C LYS A 39 14.23 -11.11 8.55
N GLY A 40 15.52 -11.32 8.80
CA GLY A 40 16.57 -11.31 7.75
C GLY A 40 16.25 -12.21 6.55
N LYS A 41 15.83 -13.46 6.80
CA LYS A 41 15.35 -14.41 5.76
C LYS A 41 14.23 -13.85 4.88
N SER A 42 13.37 -13.00 5.43
CA SER A 42 12.30 -12.36 4.63
C SER A 42 12.85 -11.25 3.73
N ALA A 43 13.92 -10.57 4.11
CA ALA A 43 14.56 -9.55 3.29
C ALA A 43 15.30 -10.16 2.10
N ILE A 44 16.05 -11.25 2.32
CA ILE A 44 16.71 -11.98 1.23
C ILE A 44 15.70 -12.44 0.19
N LYS A 45 14.61 -13.08 0.63
CA LYS A 45 13.51 -13.48 -0.26
C LYS A 45 12.85 -12.31 -0.99
N ALA A 46 12.82 -11.12 -0.40
CA ALA A 46 12.25 -9.93 -1.05
C ALA A 46 13.16 -9.41 -2.17
N LEU A 47 14.48 -9.50 -2.00
CA LEU A 47 15.48 -9.09 -3.00
C LEU A 47 15.56 -10.05 -4.20
N GLN A 48 15.17 -11.31 -4.03
CA GLN A 48 15.12 -12.29 -5.13
C GLN A 48 13.90 -12.17 -6.04
N LYS A 49 12.90 -11.34 -5.68
CA LYS A 49 11.69 -11.19 -6.49
C LYS A 49 11.98 -10.47 -7.80
N GLU A 50 11.23 -10.80 -8.85
CA GLU A 50 11.26 -10.12 -10.15
C GLU A 50 11.02 -8.60 -10.03
N SER A 51 10.23 -8.16 -9.04
CA SER A 51 10.02 -6.74 -8.74
C SER A 51 11.31 -6.00 -8.38
N TYR A 52 12.30 -6.68 -7.80
CA TYR A 52 13.60 -6.09 -7.51
C TYR A 52 14.44 -5.93 -8.79
N LYS A 53 14.41 -6.92 -9.69
CA LYS A 53 15.16 -6.88 -10.96
C LYS A 53 14.71 -5.74 -11.89
N LYS A 54 13.45 -5.31 -11.78
CA LYS A 54 12.87 -4.19 -12.55
C LYS A 54 13.28 -2.80 -12.04
N LEU A 55 13.89 -2.70 -10.86
CA LEU A 55 14.31 -1.42 -10.29
C LEU A 55 15.56 -0.89 -10.99
N LYS A 56 15.60 0.43 -11.17
CA LYS A 56 16.77 1.15 -11.67
C LYS A 56 17.62 1.63 -10.49
N ASN A 57 18.94 1.73 -10.67
CA ASN A 57 19.89 2.16 -9.64
C ASN A 57 19.79 1.32 -8.36
N VAL A 58 19.90 0.00 -8.51
CA VAL A 58 20.05 -0.94 -7.40
C VAL A 58 21.12 -1.97 -7.75
N PRO A 59 21.86 -2.52 -6.77
CA PRO A 59 22.82 -3.59 -7.01
C PRO A 59 22.11 -4.81 -7.58
N LYS A 60 22.68 -5.43 -8.61
CA LYS A 60 22.18 -6.69 -9.15
C LYS A 60 22.47 -7.80 -8.14
N ILE A 61 21.43 -8.54 -7.79
CA ILE A 61 21.51 -9.65 -6.83
C ILE A 61 21.10 -10.91 -7.56
N THR A 62 22.01 -11.87 -7.65
CA THR A 62 21.76 -13.18 -8.28
C THR A 62 21.73 -14.31 -7.27
N ASN A 63 22.42 -14.16 -6.14
CA ASN A 63 22.58 -15.21 -5.15
C ASN A 63 22.32 -14.73 -3.71
N ASP A 64 22.01 -15.66 -2.81
CA ASP A 64 21.75 -15.37 -1.39
C ASP A 64 22.93 -14.68 -0.71
N ALA A 65 24.16 -15.11 -1.04
CA ALA A 65 25.38 -14.51 -0.49
C ALA A 65 25.57 -13.04 -0.90
N GLU A 66 25.17 -12.67 -2.12
CA GLU A 66 25.20 -11.29 -2.59
C GLU A 66 24.13 -10.45 -1.90
N ALA A 67 22.93 -11.02 -1.72
CA ALA A 67 21.84 -10.38 -0.99
C ALA A 67 22.27 -10.05 0.45
N SER A 68 22.93 -10.99 1.14
CA SER A 68 23.42 -10.80 2.51
C SER A 68 24.52 -9.74 2.60
N ARG A 69 25.40 -9.63 1.59
CA ARG A 69 26.40 -8.55 1.51
C ARG A 69 25.74 -7.18 1.37
N VAL A 70 24.83 -7.04 0.40
CA VAL A 70 24.10 -5.77 0.18
C VAL A 70 23.29 -5.38 1.43
N LEU A 71 22.64 -6.33 2.09
CA LEU A 71 21.92 -6.10 3.35
C LEU A 71 22.86 -5.70 4.50
N GLY A 72 24.10 -6.19 4.51
CA GLY A 72 25.15 -5.71 5.41
C GLY A 72 25.52 -4.26 5.14
N ASP A 73 25.68 -3.88 3.87
CA ASP A 73 26.01 -2.52 3.46
C ASP A 73 24.88 -1.53 3.79
N VAL A 74 23.61 -1.92 3.59
CA VAL A 74 22.44 -1.12 3.99
C VAL A 74 22.37 -0.98 5.52
N LEU A 75 22.73 -2.02 6.28
CA LEU A 75 22.79 -1.98 7.75
C LEU A 75 23.82 -0.97 8.25
N ALA A 76 24.96 -0.83 7.57
CA ALA A 76 26.03 0.12 7.94
C ALA A 76 25.55 1.59 7.95
N HIS A 77 24.58 1.91 7.08
CA HIS A 77 23.95 3.23 6.98
C HIS A 77 22.77 3.44 7.94
N ALA A 78 22.49 2.48 8.83
CA ALA A 78 21.47 2.55 9.87
C ALA A 78 20.04 2.80 9.35
N PHE A 79 19.68 2.30 8.16
CA PHE A 79 18.29 2.28 7.68
C PHE A 79 17.38 1.36 8.51
N TYR A 80 17.97 0.28 9.02
CA TYR A 80 17.40 -0.60 10.03
C TYR A 80 18.49 -0.99 11.01
N LEU A 81 18.12 -1.47 12.20
CA LEU A 81 19.07 -1.99 13.19
C LEU A 81 18.63 -3.37 13.66
N ARG A 82 19.60 -4.20 14.02
CA ARG A 82 19.36 -5.51 14.62
C ARG A 82 18.71 -5.34 15.98
N VAL A 83 17.63 -6.08 16.18
CA VAL A 83 16.84 -6.11 17.41
C VAL A 83 16.62 -7.54 17.88
N GLU A 84 16.52 -7.70 19.19
CA GLU A 84 16.14 -8.93 19.84
C GLU A 84 14.73 -8.78 20.45
N ARG A 85 13.99 -9.89 20.52
CA ARG A 85 12.66 -9.91 21.14
C ARG A 85 12.85 -10.31 22.60
N VAL A 86 12.60 -9.39 23.52
CA VAL A 86 12.84 -9.63 24.95
C VAL A 86 11.55 -10.04 25.64
N GLY A 87 11.45 -11.27 26.17
CA GLY A 87 10.30 -11.66 27.00
C GLY A 87 8.99 -11.76 26.21
N SER A 88 8.97 -12.50 25.10
CA SER A 88 7.73 -12.75 24.37
C SER A 88 6.90 -13.81 25.11
N GLU A 89 5.86 -13.40 25.83
CA GLU A 89 4.72 -14.30 26.06
C GLU A 89 4.15 -14.73 24.71
N SER A 90 3.92 -16.03 24.53
CA SER A 90 3.37 -16.61 23.31
C SER A 90 1.93 -16.13 23.13
N GLY A 91 1.73 -15.00 22.45
CA GLY A 91 0.40 -14.45 22.15
C GLY A 91 0.30 -12.92 22.12
N ALA A 92 1.30 -12.19 22.62
CA ALA A 92 1.27 -10.73 22.61
C ALA A 92 1.22 -10.17 21.17
N ARG A 93 0.23 -9.30 20.89
CA ARG A 93 0.04 -8.64 19.58
C ARG A 93 1.26 -7.82 19.17
N ASN A 94 1.89 -7.13 20.13
CA ASN A 94 3.08 -6.32 19.90
C ASN A 94 4.22 -6.86 20.75
N LYS A 95 5.32 -7.29 20.11
CA LYS A 95 6.46 -7.86 20.82
C LYS A 95 7.40 -6.75 21.30
N PRO A 96 7.80 -6.71 22.58
CA PRO A 96 8.88 -5.85 23.03
C PRO A 96 10.19 -6.22 22.31
N LEU A 97 10.88 -5.19 21.84
CA LEU A 97 12.14 -5.26 21.11
C LEU A 97 13.21 -4.51 21.90
N SER A 98 14.44 -5.02 21.88
CA SER A 98 15.64 -4.33 22.37
C SER A 98 16.66 -4.23 21.25
N VAL A 99 17.41 -3.12 21.18
CA VAL A 99 18.51 -2.98 20.22
C VAL A 99 19.70 -3.78 20.72
N THR A 100 20.27 -4.62 19.85
CA THR A 100 21.49 -5.38 20.17
C THR A 100 22.72 -4.48 19.98
N SER A 101 23.71 -4.54 20.89
CA SER A 101 24.96 -3.78 20.73
C SER A 101 25.80 -4.25 19.54
N VAL A 102 25.67 -5.53 19.17
CA VAL A 102 26.38 -6.16 18.04
C VAL A 102 25.53 -6.02 16.77
N GLN A 103 25.91 -5.10 15.89
CA GLN A 103 25.22 -4.79 14.63
C GLN A 103 25.89 -5.50 13.45
N GLN A 104 25.77 -6.82 13.42
CA GLN A 104 26.25 -7.68 12.32
C GLN A 104 25.05 -8.25 11.56
N TRP A 105 25.17 -8.34 10.24
CA TRP A 105 24.15 -8.99 9.41
C TRP A 105 24.08 -10.50 9.68
N ASN A 106 22.88 -11.03 9.83
CA ASN A 106 22.60 -12.45 9.99
C ASN A 106 21.13 -12.74 9.64
N ASP A 107 20.93 -13.75 8.79
CA ASP A 107 19.65 -14.06 8.17
C ASP A 107 18.57 -14.50 9.17
N ASP A 108 18.97 -15.12 10.29
CA ASP A 108 18.02 -15.62 11.30
C ASP A 108 17.59 -14.58 12.34
N GLN A 109 18.19 -13.39 12.30
CA GLN A 109 17.94 -12.31 13.24
C GLN A 109 16.79 -11.40 12.78
N TYR A 110 16.35 -10.52 13.69
CA TYR A 110 15.31 -9.53 13.44
C TYR A 110 15.91 -8.14 13.32
N TYR A 111 15.29 -7.32 12.47
CA TYR A 111 15.74 -5.97 12.16
C TYR A 111 14.56 -5.01 12.24
N ALA A 112 14.69 -3.93 13.00
CA ALA A 112 13.69 -2.88 13.12
C ALA A 112 14.02 -1.72 12.17
N TRP A 113 12.99 -1.20 11.50
CA TRP A 113 13.11 -0.06 10.60
C TRP A 113 13.30 1.24 11.37
N PHE A 114 14.32 2.00 10.98
CA PHE A 114 14.55 3.37 11.47
C PHE A 114 14.53 4.41 10.36
N TYR A 115 14.56 3.96 9.12
CA TYR A 115 14.19 4.79 7.99
C TYR A 115 12.70 5.13 8.12
N GLU A 116 12.36 6.41 8.22
CA GLU A 116 11.02 6.95 7.98
C GLU A 116 11.02 7.41 6.51
N GLY A 117 10.01 7.05 5.70
CA GLY A 117 10.06 7.19 4.23
C GLY A 117 10.06 8.64 3.77
N SER A 118 9.46 8.95 2.62
CA SER A 118 9.29 10.35 2.23
C SER A 118 8.33 11.06 3.19
N GLN A 119 8.87 11.67 4.25
CA GLN A 119 8.11 12.51 5.18
C GLN A 119 7.46 13.70 4.47
N LEU A 120 7.97 14.08 3.29
CA LEU A 120 7.43 15.15 2.45
C LEU A 120 5.95 14.92 2.13
N MET A 121 5.54 13.69 1.75
CA MET A 121 4.12 13.44 1.46
C MET A 121 3.24 13.60 2.70
N ASN A 122 3.75 13.24 3.88
CA ASN A 122 3.01 13.43 5.14
C ASN A 122 2.91 14.91 5.50
N TYR A 123 4.00 15.67 5.35
CA TYR A 123 3.97 17.12 5.57
C TYR A 123 3.08 17.85 4.57
N LEU A 124 3.15 17.47 3.29
CA LEU A 124 2.32 18.06 2.23
C LEU A 124 0.84 17.69 2.41
N GLY A 125 0.55 16.45 2.82
CA GLY A 125 -0.80 16.02 3.18
C GLY A 125 -1.33 16.78 4.39
N GLY A 126 -0.50 16.95 5.42
CA GLY A 126 -0.84 17.75 6.60
C GLY A 126 -1.09 19.22 6.26
N LEU A 127 -0.20 19.84 5.48
CA LEU A 127 -0.35 21.21 5.00
C LEU A 127 -1.58 21.38 4.11
N GLY A 128 -1.85 20.40 3.24
CA GLY A 128 -3.04 20.37 2.40
C GLY A 128 -4.33 20.31 3.23
N LEU A 129 -4.38 19.45 4.25
CA LEU A 129 -5.51 19.37 5.18
C LEU A 129 -5.74 20.72 5.88
N ILE A 130 -4.68 21.34 6.41
CA ILE A 130 -4.75 22.67 7.03
C ILE A 130 -5.26 23.69 6.03
N GLY A 131 -4.75 23.67 4.79
CA GLY A 131 -5.18 24.55 3.71
C GLY A 131 -6.68 24.42 3.38
N ILE A 132 -7.19 23.19 3.30
CA ILE A 132 -8.62 22.92 3.06
C ILE A 132 -9.47 23.48 4.20
N VAL A 133 -9.12 23.19 5.45
CA VAL A 133 -9.85 23.70 6.63
C VAL A 133 -9.81 25.23 6.67
N PHE A 134 -8.64 25.82 6.42
CA PHE A 134 -8.47 27.27 6.39
C PHE A 134 -9.31 27.93 5.29
N ALA A 135 -9.31 27.34 4.09
CA ALA A 135 -10.14 27.81 2.98
C ALA A 135 -11.63 27.75 3.34
N ALA A 136 -12.09 26.67 3.99
CA ALA A 136 -13.47 26.52 4.46
C ALA A 136 -13.86 27.55 5.52
N VAL A 137 -12.99 27.82 6.52
CA VAL A 137 -13.23 28.84 7.54
C VAL A 137 -13.29 30.25 6.93
N LEU A 138 -12.48 30.52 5.90
CA LEU A 138 -12.48 31.77 5.17
C LEU A 138 -13.60 31.90 4.14
N PHE A 139 -14.50 30.92 3.99
CA PHE A 139 -15.65 31.00 3.07
C PHE A 139 -16.40 32.35 3.10
N PRO A 140 -16.59 33.02 4.26
CA PRO A 140 -17.21 34.36 4.30
C PRO A 140 -16.44 35.44 3.54
N LEU A 141 -15.13 35.32 3.41
CA LEU A 141 -14.23 36.28 2.75
C LEU A 141 -14.04 35.99 1.25
N TRP A 142 -14.57 34.87 0.73
CA TRP A 142 -14.32 34.47 -0.65
C TRP A 142 -14.90 35.49 -1.65
N PRO A 143 -14.23 35.73 -2.79
CA PRO A 143 -14.78 36.49 -3.91
C PRO A 143 -16.19 36.00 -4.24
N PRO A 144 -17.16 36.90 -4.54
CA PRO A 144 -18.53 36.51 -4.85
C PRO A 144 -18.62 35.41 -5.92
N ILE A 145 -17.77 35.49 -6.96
CA ILE A 145 -17.72 34.52 -8.06
C ILE A 145 -17.52 33.06 -7.57
N LEU A 146 -16.67 32.84 -6.57
CA LEU A 146 -16.38 31.49 -6.07
C LEU A 146 -17.53 30.94 -5.24
N ARG A 147 -18.23 31.82 -4.51
CA ARG A 147 -19.42 31.43 -3.73
C ARG A 147 -20.54 30.96 -4.65
N ASP A 148 -20.74 31.67 -5.76
CA ASP A 148 -21.74 31.28 -6.77
C ASP A 148 -21.38 29.93 -7.39
N ILE A 149 -20.10 29.70 -7.73
CA ILE A 149 -19.63 28.41 -8.26
C ILE A 149 -19.92 27.26 -7.28
N VAL A 150 -19.61 27.42 -6.00
CA VAL A 150 -19.90 26.40 -4.97
C VAL A 150 -21.40 26.13 -4.88
N TRP A 151 -22.23 27.16 -4.98
CA TRP A 151 -23.69 27.02 -5.00
C TRP A 151 -24.17 26.20 -6.21
N TYR A 152 -23.73 26.53 -7.42
CA TYR A 152 -24.09 25.79 -8.63
C TYR A 152 -23.63 24.34 -8.57
N ILE A 153 -22.40 24.09 -8.10
CA ILE A 153 -21.87 22.73 -7.93
C ILE A 153 -22.70 21.96 -6.90
N SER A 154 -23.06 22.58 -5.77
CA SER A 154 -23.90 21.96 -4.75
C SER A 154 -25.28 21.58 -5.29
N VAL A 155 -25.93 22.48 -6.02
CA VAL A 155 -27.23 22.22 -6.67
C VAL A 155 -27.10 21.14 -7.75
N ALA A 156 -26.02 21.15 -8.53
CA ALA A 156 -25.76 20.14 -9.55
C ALA A 156 -25.59 18.74 -8.94
N ILE A 157 -24.82 18.62 -7.86
CA ILE A 157 -24.65 17.36 -7.12
C ILE A 157 -25.99 16.91 -6.51
N LEU A 158 -26.76 17.82 -5.94
CA LEU A 158 -28.09 17.50 -5.39
C LEU A 158 -29.06 17.02 -6.47
N CYS A 159 -29.05 17.67 -7.64
CA CYS A 159 -29.84 17.27 -8.79
C CYS A 159 -29.41 15.89 -9.30
N LEU A 160 -28.10 15.64 -9.42
CA LEU A 160 -27.55 14.35 -9.79
C LEU A 160 -28.02 13.24 -8.82
N PHE A 161 -27.92 13.48 -7.51
CA PHE A 161 -28.47 12.57 -6.49
C PHE A 161 -29.97 12.36 -6.64
N GLY A 162 -30.74 13.42 -6.91
CA GLY A 162 -32.17 13.35 -7.15
C GLY A 162 -32.52 12.46 -8.36
N VAL A 163 -31.79 12.61 -9.46
CA VAL A 163 -31.95 11.76 -10.66
C VAL A 163 -31.65 10.29 -10.33
N PHE A 164 -30.55 10.00 -9.63
CA PHE A 164 -30.24 8.63 -9.19
C PHE A 164 -31.34 8.04 -8.29
N MET A 165 -31.90 8.84 -7.38
CA MET A 165 -33.00 8.41 -6.50
C MET A 165 -34.27 8.11 -7.32
N ILE A 166 -34.64 8.98 -8.26
CA ILE A 166 -35.81 8.78 -9.13
C ILE A 166 -35.62 7.52 -9.98
N LEU A 167 -34.45 7.32 -10.58
CA LEU A 167 -34.13 6.12 -11.35
C LEU A 167 -34.24 4.86 -10.50
N ALA A 168 -33.79 4.88 -9.24
CA ALA A 168 -33.93 3.75 -8.32
C ALA A 168 -35.40 3.42 -8.03
N VAL A 169 -36.25 4.43 -7.79
CA VAL A 169 -37.69 4.25 -7.57
C VAL A 169 -38.39 3.72 -8.81
N VAL A 170 -38.13 4.32 -9.98
CA VAL A 170 -38.71 3.86 -11.27
C VAL A 170 -38.33 2.40 -11.53
N ARG A 171 -37.07 2.03 -11.29
CA ARG A 171 -36.59 0.66 -11.39
C ARG A 171 -37.35 -0.30 -10.47
N LEU A 172 -37.59 0.09 -9.21
CA LEU A 172 -38.35 -0.70 -8.24
C LEU A 172 -39.81 -0.89 -8.67
N VAL A 173 -40.47 0.19 -9.10
CA VAL A 173 -41.88 0.15 -9.53
C VAL A 173 -42.05 -0.75 -10.75
N LEU A 174 -41.19 -0.60 -11.76
CA LEU A 174 -41.23 -1.46 -12.95
C LEU A 174 -40.99 -2.94 -12.62
N PHE A 175 -40.09 -3.24 -11.69
CA PHE A 175 -39.86 -4.61 -11.22
C PHE A 175 -41.12 -5.19 -10.56
N ILE A 176 -41.77 -4.45 -9.65
CA ILE A 176 -43.01 -4.90 -8.99
C ILE A 176 -44.12 -5.14 -10.01
N VAL A 177 -44.32 -4.21 -10.94
CA VAL A 177 -45.38 -4.31 -11.96
C VAL A 177 -45.13 -5.48 -12.91
N THR A 178 -43.90 -5.64 -13.41
CA THR A 178 -43.56 -6.73 -14.35
C THR A 178 -43.57 -8.09 -13.67
N MET A 179 -43.17 -8.20 -12.40
CA MET A 179 -43.27 -9.44 -11.62
C MET A 179 -44.72 -9.95 -11.55
N ILE A 180 -45.71 -9.06 -11.41
CA ILE A 180 -47.13 -9.43 -11.25
C ILE A 180 -47.76 -9.78 -12.60
N ILE A 181 -47.40 -9.09 -13.68
CA ILE A 181 -48.06 -9.24 -15.00
C ILE A 181 -47.38 -10.33 -15.85
N VAL A 182 -46.05 -10.43 -15.82
CA VAL A 182 -45.26 -11.38 -16.64
C VAL A 182 -44.14 -11.99 -15.79
N PRO A 183 -44.33 -13.17 -15.16
CA PRO A 183 -43.24 -13.93 -14.57
C PRO A 183 -42.34 -14.44 -15.72
N PRO A 184 -41.02 -14.15 -15.77
CA PRO A 184 -40.11 -13.66 -14.73
C PRO A 184 -39.88 -12.14 -14.82
N GLY A 185 -40.18 -11.40 -13.76
CA GLY A 185 -40.15 -9.93 -13.76
C GLY A 185 -38.90 -9.33 -14.42
N ILE A 186 -39.11 -8.35 -15.31
CA ILE A 186 -38.03 -7.68 -16.04
C ILE A 186 -37.39 -6.65 -15.11
N TRP A 187 -36.13 -6.88 -14.77
CA TRP A 187 -35.34 -5.91 -14.02
C TRP A 187 -34.67 -4.94 -14.99
N LEU A 188 -35.15 -3.69 -15.05
CA LEU A 188 -34.55 -2.67 -15.92
C LEU A 188 -33.12 -2.35 -15.45
N PHE A 189 -32.15 -2.50 -16.36
CA PHE A 189 -30.70 -2.34 -16.15
C PHE A 189 -30.03 -3.31 -15.15
N PRO A 190 -29.92 -4.63 -15.45
CA PRO A 190 -29.22 -5.58 -14.57
C PRO A 190 -27.73 -5.23 -14.35
N ASN A 191 -27.07 -4.60 -15.34
CA ASN A 191 -25.64 -4.30 -15.34
C ASN A 191 -25.27 -2.81 -15.13
N LEU A 192 -26.14 -1.96 -14.59
CA LEU A 192 -25.80 -0.52 -14.35
C LEU A 192 -24.67 -0.33 -13.31
N PHE A 193 -24.49 -1.32 -12.44
CA PHE A 193 -23.41 -1.41 -11.44
C PHE A 193 -22.53 -2.66 -11.66
N ALA A 194 -22.56 -3.26 -12.86
CA ALA A 194 -21.59 -4.28 -13.16
C ALA A 194 -20.21 -3.61 -13.16
N ASP A 195 -19.34 -4.01 -12.23
CA ASP A 195 -17.93 -3.61 -12.18
C ASP A 195 -17.19 -4.23 -13.38
N VAL A 196 -17.49 -3.73 -14.58
CA VAL A 196 -16.69 -3.97 -15.79
C VAL A 196 -16.06 -2.66 -16.18
N GLY A 197 -14.92 -2.36 -15.54
CA GLY A 197 -14.03 -1.31 -16.01
C GLY A 197 -13.64 -1.59 -17.47
N PRO A 198 -13.40 -0.58 -18.32
CA PRO A 198 -13.19 -0.77 -19.75
C PRO A 198 -11.97 -1.60 -20.17
N ILE A 199 -11.24 -2.21 -19.23
CA ILE A 199 -10.04 -3.01 -19.48
C ILE A 199 -10.02 -4.18 -18.49
N GLU A 200 -10.69 -5.29 -18.83
CA GLU A 200 -10.15 -6.60 -18.48
C GLU A 200 -9.00 -6.85 -19.46
N ILE A 201 -7.77 -6.79 -18.95
CA ILE A 201 -6.62 -7.28 -19.69
C ILE A 201 -6.75 -8.79 -19.65
N GLU A 202 -6.87 -9.36 -20.83
CA GLU A 202 -6.81 -10.78 -21.15
C GLU A 202 -5.54 -11.40 -20.53
N ASP A 203 -5.66 -11.92 -19.31
CA ASP A 203 -4.79 -12.96 -18.76
C ASP A 203 -5.36 -14.26 -19.36
N GLY A 204 -4.85 -14.74 -20.50
CA GLY A 204 -3.57 -15.41 -20.56
C GLY A 204 -3.79 -16.90 -20.26
N ASP A 205 -4.31 -17.61 -21.25
CA ASP A 205 -4.50 -19.07 -21.27
C ASP A 205 -3.15 -19.79 -21.10
N ASP A 206 -2.69 -19.98 -19.86
CA ASP A 206 -1.46 -20.72 -19.53
C ASP A 206 -1.75 -22.10 -18.87
N GLU A 207 -2.99 -22.61 -18.90
CA GLU A 207 -3.35 -23.89 -18.24
C GLU A 207 -3.17 -25.15 -19.12
N ASP A 208 -2.88 -25.00 -20.41
CA ASP A 208 -2.92 -26.12 -21.37
C ASP A 208 -1.59 -26.89 -21.50
N ILE A 209 -0.50 -26.43 -20.86
CA ILE A 209 0.86 -26.97 -21.07
C ILE A 209 1.27 -28.06 -20.05
N TYR A 210 0.50 -28.27 -18.96
CA TYR A 210 0.89 -29.23 -17.93
C TYR A 210 0.40 -30.67 -18.12
N ASP A 211 -0.53 -30.92 -19.05
CA ASP A 211 -1.13 -32.25 -19.22
C ASP A 211 -0.42 -33.16 -20.24
N ASP A 212 0.47 -32.63 -21.07
CA ASP A 212 1.17 -33.44 -22.08
C ASP A 212 2.49 -34.08 -21.56
N GLU A 213 3.11 -33.56 -20.51
CA GLU A 213 4.40 -34.08 -20.02
C GLU A 213 4.26 -35.37 -19.18
N LYS A 214 3.04 -35.78 -18.83
CA LYS A 214 2.80 -36.96 -17.96
C LYS A 214 2.51 -38.27 -18.68
N LYS A 215 2.55 -38.29 -20.02
CA LYS A 215 2.31 -39.51 -20.81
C LYS A 215 3.55 -40.21 -21.33
N ASP A 216 4.72 -39.56 -21.25
CA ASP A 216 5.97 -40.07 -21.84
C ASP A 216 7.05 -40.41 -20.81
N ASN A 217 6.68 -40.83 -19.59
CA ASN A 217 7.61 -41.50 -18.66
C ASN A 217 6.93 -42.58 -17.80
#